data_AF-A0A957KIK6-F1
#
_entry.id   AF-A0A957KIK6-F1
#
_cell.length_a   1.000
_cell.length_b   1.000
_cell.length_c   1.000
_cell.angle_alpha   90.00
_cell.angle_beta   90.00
_cell.angle_gamma   90.00
#
_symmetry.space_group_name_H-M   'P 1'
#
loop_
_entity.id
_entity.type
_entity.pdbx_description
1 polymer ?
#
loop_
_entity_poly.entity_id
_entity_poly.type
_entity_poly.pdbx_seq_one_letter_code
_entity_poly.pdbx_strand_id
1 'polypeptide(L)' 'MTFFQEIEWQTQQGGVIDGVLPKSAAARAGVQPGDILLAINGEPVEDVIDVLYYGA' A
#
# COMPACT_ATOMS: atom_id res chain seq x y z
N MET A 1 35.19 -16.20 3.49
CA MET A 1 34.41 -15.37 2.55
C MET A 1 33.05 -15.13 3.16
N THR A 2 32.76 -13.90 3.59
CA THR A 2 31.46 -13.53 4.13
C THR A 2 30.48 -13.37 2.98
N PHE A 3 29.45 -14.22 2.93
CA PHE A 3 28.30 -14.04 2.06
C PHE A 3 27.50 -12.84 2.59
N PHE A 4 27.69 -11.68 1.99
CA PHE A 4 26.71 -10.61 2.09
C PHE A 4 25.54 -11.02 1.18
N GLN A 5 24.45 -11.47 1.79
CA GLN A 5 23.20 -11.65 1.06
C GLN A 5 22.69 -10.25 0.72
N GLU A 6 22.84 -9.88 -0.54
CA GLU A 6 22.25 -8.70 -1.13
C GLU A 6 20.74 -8.86 -0.95
N ILE A 7 20.15 -8.09 -0.02
CA ILE A 7 18.69 -8.03 0.08
C ILE A 7 18.26 -7.30 -1.18
N GLU A 8 17.79 -8.07 -2.17
CA GLU A 8 16.95 -7.53 -3.23
C GLU A 8 15.70 -7.00 -2.53
N TRP A 9 15.73 -5.71 -2.18
CA TRP A 9 14.52 -4.96 -1.92
C TRP A 9 13.78 -4.90 -3.25
N GLN A 10 13.03 -5.96 -3.59
CA GLN A 10 11.96 -5.82 -4.55
C GLN A 10 11.07 -4.74 -3.96
N THR A 11 11.10 -3.56 -4.56
CA THR A 11 10.14 -2.50 -4.30
C THR A 11 8.79 -3.10 -4.64
N GLN A 12 8.13 -3.72 -3.65
CA GLN A 12 6.75 -4.14 -3.81
C GLN A 12 5.99 -2.86 -4.13
N GLN A 13 5.59 -2.73 -5.39
CA GLN A 13 4.80 -1.61 -5.84
C GLN A 13 3.46 -1.69 -5.12
N GLY A 14 3.13 -0.65 -4.35
CA GLY A 14 1.88 -0.55 -3.62
C GLY A 14 1.98 -0.89 -2.13
N GLY A 15 1.09 -0.26 -1.37
CA GLY A 15 0.95 -0.45 0.07
C GLY A 15 0.00 -1.60 0.41
N VAL A 16 0.41 -2.50 1.30
CA VAL A 16 -0.49 -3.51 1.87
C VAL A 16 -1.43 -2.86 2.88
N ILE A 17 -2.73 -3.11 2.75
CA ILE A 17 -3.74 -2.61 3.67
C ILE A 17 -3.75 -3.46 4.93
N ASP A 18 -3.29 -2.89 6.04
CA ASP A 18 -3.23 -3.59 7.34
C ASP A 18 -4.61 -3.63 8.04
N GLY A 19 -5.45 -2.62 7.79
CA GLY A 19 -6.73 -2.49 8.47
C GLY A 19 -7.70 -1.54 7.77
N VAL A 20 -9.00 -1.80 7.95
CA VAL A 20 -10.07 -0.96 7.43
C VAL A 20 -10.99 -0.54 8.56
N LEU A 21 -11.13 0.77 8.76
CA LEU A 21 -11.99 1.30 9.80
C LEU A 21 -13.48 1.00 9.49
N PRO A 22 -14.27 0.54 10.49
CA PRO A 22 -15.70 0.32 10.29
C PRO A 22 -16.42 1.58 9.81
N LYS A 23 -17.38 1.43 8.88
CA LYS A 23 -18.16 2.52 8.29
C LYS A 23 -17.35 3.58 7.51
N SER A 24 -16.07 3.34 7.22
CA SER A 24 -15.25 4.18 6.35
C SER A 24 -15.68 4.10 4.88
N ALA A 25 -15.14 4.98 4.03
CA ALA A 25 -15.31 4.88 2.58
C ALA A 25 -14.74 3.56 2.04
N ALA A 26 -13.55 3.17 2.52
CA ALA A 26 -12.92 1.89 2.19
C ALA A 26 -13.80 0.68 2.57
N ALA A 27 -14.43 0.70 3.76
CA ALA A 27 -15.37 -0.34 4.17
C ALA A 27 -16.60 -0.44 3.27
N ARG A 28 -17.15 0.71 2.83
CA ARG A 28 -18.28 0.74 1.88
C ARG A 28 -17.88 0.29 0.48
N ALA A 29 -16.63 0.53 0.10
CA ALA A 29 -16.04 0.09 -1.16
C ALA A 29 -15.66 -1.41 -1.16
N GLY A 30 -15.75 -2.08 0.00
CA GLY A 30 -15.46 -3.51 0.14
C GLY A 30 -13.97 -3.85 0.26
N VAL A 31 -13.13 -2.86 0.54
CA VAL A 31 -11.69 -3.03 0.79
C VAL A 31 -11.49 -3.87 2.06
N GLN A 32 -10.50 -4.76 2.03
CA GLN A 32 -10.20 -5.68 3.12
C GLN A 32 -8.73 -5.61 3.53
N PRO A 33 -8.41 -5.96 4.79
CA PRO A 33 -7.04 -6.21 5.20
C PRO A 33 -6.39 -7.28 4.32
N GLY A 34 -5.18 -7.03 3.86
CA GLY A 34 -4.45 -7.88 2.92
C GLY A 34 -4.58 -7.47 1.44
N ASP A 35 -5.50 -6.55 1.11
CA ASP A 35 -5.53 -5.93 -0.22
C ASP A 35 -4.26 -5.11 -0.46
N ILE A 36 -3.86 -5.00 -1.73
CA ILE A 36 -2.71 -4.20 -2.15
C ILE A 36 -3.21 -2.96 -2.87
N LEU A 37 -2.87 -1.78 -2.34
CA LEU A 37 -3.16 -0.49 -2.94
C LEU A 37 -2.09 -0.15 -3.97
N LEU A 38 -2.44 -0.24 -5.26
CA LEU A 38 -1.51 0.03 -6.37
C LEU A 38 -1.52 1.50 -6.82
N ALA A 39 -2.69 2.16 -6.74
CA ALA A 39 -2.88 3.53 -7.23
C ALA A 39 -4.09 4.22 -6.58
N ILE A 40 -4.06 5.55 -6.51
CA ILE A 40 -5.21 6.39 -6.14
C ILE A 40 -5.47 7.37 -7.28
N ASN A 41 -6.72 7.47 -7.74
CA ASN A 41 -7.12 8.36 -8.84
C ASN A 41 -6.31 8.18 -10.15
N GLY A 42 -5.70 7.00 -10.35
CA GLY A 42 -4.85 6.70 -11.50
C GLY A 42 -3.37 7.01 -11.29
N GLU A 43 -3.00 7.64 -10.18
CA GLU A 43 -1.60 7.88 -9.80
C GLU A 43 -1.07 6.69 -8.98
N PRO A 44 0.06 6.08 -9.38
CA PRO A 44 0.71 5.01 -8.63
C PRO A 44 1.02 5.44 -7.19
N VAL A 45 0.85 4.51 -6.25
CA VAL A 45 1.24 4.68 -4.85
C VAL A 45 2.50 3.85 -4.61
N GLU A 46 3.59 4.50 -4.29
CA GLU A 46 4.86 3.85 -3.95
C GLU A 46 5.02 3.78 -2.42
N ASP A 47 4.54 4.82 -1.73
CA ASP A 47 4.81 5.04 -0.32
C ASP A 47 3.52 5.36 0.48
N VAL A 48 3.58 5.17 1.80
CA VAL A 48 2.49 5.61 2.72
C VAL A 48 2.24 7.13 2.63
N ILE A 49 3.25 7.90 2.26
CA ILE A 49 3.16 9.36 2.10
C ILE A 49 2.20 9.73 0.96
N ASP A 50 2.20 8.98 -0.15
CA ASP A 50 1.33 9.23 -1.31
C ASP A 50 -0.14 9.09 -0.95
N VAL A 51 -0.45 8.13 -0.06
CA VAL A 51 -1.83 7.88 0.41
C VAL A 51 -2.41 9.10 1.14
N LEU A 52 -1.59 9.83 1.91
CA LEU A 52 -2.02 11.04 2.60
C LEU A 52 -2.24 12.21 1.64
N TYR A 53 -1.55 12.22 0.50
CA TYR A 53 -1.63 13.28 -0.49
C TYR A 53 -2.86 13.13 -1.40
N TYR A 54 -3.18 11.91 -1.80
CA TYR A 54 -4.29 11.62 -2.72
C TYR A 54 -5.60 11.21 -2.04
N GLY A 55 -5.59 10.96 -0.74
CA GLY A 55 -6.76 10.50 0.03
C GLY A 55 -7.70 11.59 0.55
N ALA A 56 -7.55 12.85 0.12
CA ALA A 56 -8.33 14.02 0.58
C ALA A 56 -9.68 14.18 -0.13
#